data_AF-A0A965BWJ4-F1
#
_entry.id   AF-A0A965BWJ4-F1
#
_cell.length_a   1.000
_cell.length_b   1.000
_cell.length_c   1.000
_cell.angle_alpha   90.00
_cell.angle_beta   90.00
_cell.angle_gamma   90.00
#
_symmetry.space_group_name_H-M   'P 1'
#
loop_
_entity.id
_entity.type
_entity.pdbx_description
1 polymer ?
#
loop_
_entity_poly.entity_id
_entity_poly.type
_entity_poly.pdbx_seq_one_letter_code
_entity_poly.pdbx_strand_id
1 'polypeptide(L)'
;MAGSNPRADFISHVILILGVLLFALPIWIVLMGSTHDAGTIGRGDVPLLPGAEAAANYGAVWNQGNKQRAGVPVSTMMFNSAIMALLITFGKIAISIISAYAVAFFSFPGRMLFFWAIFITLMLPVEVRIFPTFQVVSDLGLVNSYAGLIVPLIASATATLLFRQFFLTIPDELVEAAKMDGAGPIRFFKDVVLPLSATNIAAPMGMAGSNPRADFISHVILILGV
;
A
#
# COMPACT_ATOMS: atom_id res chain seq x y z
N MET A 1 -26.56 -27.84 -1.55
CA MET A 1 -25.36 -28.69 -1.46
C MET A 1 -25.07 -29.21 -2.85
N ALA A 2 -24.20 -28.53 -3.60
CA ALA A 2 -23.87 -28.93 -4.97
C ALA A 2 -22.97 -30.17 -4.93
N GLY A 3 -23.37 -31.24 -5.64
CA GLY A 3 -22.56 -32.45 -5.74
C GLY A 3 -21.25 -32.14 -6.46
N SER A 4 -20.12 -32.25 -5.75
CA SER A 4 -18.80 -32.17 -6.35
C SER A 4 -18.62 -33.32 -7.33
N ASN A 5 -18.55 -33.01 -8.61
CA ASN A 5 -18.25 -34.00 -9.64
C ASN A 5 -16.72 -34.24 -9.58
N PRO A 6 -16.23 -35.41 -9.13
CA PRO A 6 -14.81 -35.60 -8.81
C PRO A 6 -13.88 -35.33 -10.00
N ARG A 7 -14.39 -35.51 -11.22
CA ARG A 7 -13.67 -35.22 -12.48
C ARG A 7 -13.54 -33.73 -12.75
N ALA A 8 -14.58 -32.95 -12.48
CA ALA A 8 -14.55 -31.50 -12.63
C ALA A 8 -13.59 -30.87 -11.62
N ASP A 9 -13.58 -31.38 -10.39
CA ASP A 9 -12.65 -30.92 -9.36
C ASP A 9 -11.20 -31.24 -9.75
N PHE A 10 -10.92 -32.46 -10.21
CA PHE A 10 -9.58 -32.84 -10.67
C PHE A 10 -9.08 -31.94 -11.81
N ILE A 11 -9.93 -31.67 -12.82
CA ILE A 11 -9.60 -30.78 -13.93
C ILE A 11 -9.31 -29.36 -13.43
N SER A 12 -10.13 -28.82 -12.53
CA SER A 12 -9.91 -27.51 -11.91
C SER A 12 -8.56 -27.44 -11.17
N HIS A 13 -8.19 -28.47 -10.41
CA HIS A 13 -6.89 -28.52 -9.73
C HIS A 13 -5.72 -28.55 -10.72
N VAL A 14 -5.82 -29.35 -11.80
CA VAL A 14 -4.78 -29.42 -12.82
C VAL A 14 -4.61 -28.06 -13.52
N ILE A 15 -5.70 -27.39 -13.87
CA ILE A 15 -5.66 -26.05 -14.48
C ILE A 15 -5.04 -25.03 -13.52
N LEU A 16 -5.42 -25.05 -12.25
CA LEU A 16 -4.84 -24.16 -11.23
C LEU A 16 -3.34 -24.41 -11.03
N ILE A 17 -2.91 -25.68 -10.98
CA ILE A 17 -1.50 -26.03 -10.85
C ILE A 17 -0.70 -25.56 -12.07
N LEU A 18 -1.21 -25.80 -13.28
CA LEU A 18 -0.56 -25.32 -14.51
C LEU A 18 -0.48 -23.79 -14.55
N GLY A 19 -1.54 -23.11 -14.12
CA GLY A 19 -1.55 -21.66 -13.97
C GLY A 19 -0.47 -21.18 -13.00
N VAL A 20 -0.40 -21.77 -11.80
CA VAL A 20 0.63 -21.44 -10.80
C VAL A 20 2.03 -21.67 -11.36
N LEU A 21 2.29 -22.79 -12.04
CA LEU A 21 3.60 -23.08 -12.63
C LEU A 21 3.99 -22.06 -13.70
N LEU A 22 3.05 -21.68 -14.57
CA LEU A 22 3.28 -20.69 -15.61
C LEU A 22 3.69 -19.32 -15.02
N PHE A 23 3.01 -18.88 -13.96
CA PHE A 23 3.33 -17.63 -13.27
C PHE A 23 4.58 -17.70 -12.38
N ALA A 24 4.88 -18.88 -11.82
CA ALA A 24 6.06 -19.10 -11.00
C ALA A 24 7.35 -19.19 -11.83
N LEU A 25 7.27 -19.64 -13.09
CA LEU A 25 8.41 -19.82 -13.99
C LEU A 25 9.29 -18.55 -14.14
N PRO A 26 8.77 -17.35 -14.45
CA PRO A 26 9.62 -16.15 -14.53
C PRO A 26 10.28 -15.80 -13.20
N ILE A 27 9.59 -16.00 -12.07
CA ILE A 27 10.15 -15.77 -10.73
C ILE A 27 11.29 -16.76 -10.45
N TRP A 28 11.09 -18.02 -10.82
CA TRP A 28 12.09 -19.07 -10.70
C TRP A 28 13.35 -18.73 -11.51
N ILE A 29 13.19 -18.30 -12.75
CA ILE A 29 14.31 -17.91 -13.63
C ILE A 29 15.11 -16.75 -13.03
N VAL A 30 14.43 -15.71 -12.52
CA VAL A 30 15.10 -14.57 -11.87
C VAL A 30 15.84 -15.01 -10.61
N LEU A 31 15.24 -15.90 -9.81
CA LEU A 31 15.84 -16.41 -8.59
C LEU A 31 17.09 -17.24 -8.90
N MET A 32 17.00 -18.17 -9.85
CA MET A 32 18.16 -18.95 -10.29
C MET A 32 19.22 -18.06 -10.91
N GLY A 33 18.84 -17.15 -11.82
CA GLY A 33 19.78 -16.22 -12.43
C GLY A 33 20.53 -15.34 -11.40
N SER A 34 19.90 -14.98 -10.28
CA SER A 34 20.55 -14.21 -9.21
C SER A 34 21.67 -14.96 -8.47
N THR A 35 21.76 -16.28 -8.64
CA THR A 35 22.81 -17.12 -8.03
C THR A 35 24.03 -17.35 -8.92
N HIS A 36 24.00 -16.87 -10.16
CA HIS A 36 25.08 -17.00 -11.14
C HIS A 36 25.88 -15.70 -11.27
N ASP A 37 27.03 -15.79 -11.93
CA ASP A 37 27.86 -14.63 -12.24
C ASP A 37 27.23 -13.74 -13.33
N ALA A 38 27.63 -12.47 -13.36
CA ALA A 38 27.12 -11.49 -14.32
C ALA A 38 27.46 -11.83 -15.78
N GLY A 39 28.53 -12.58 -16.04
CA GLY A 39 28.93 -13.02 -17.37
C GLY A 39 28.05 -14.14 -17.92
N THR A 40 27.55 -15.04 -17.07
CA THR A 40 26.58 -16.07 -17.46
C THR A 40 25.24 -15.45 -17.87
N ILE A 41 24.72 -14.50 -17.08
CA ILE A 41 23.48 -13.78 -17.45
C ILE A 41 23.70 -12.87 -18.68
N GLY A 42 24.85 -12.21 -18.77
CA GLY A 42 25.18 -11.29 -19.87
C GLY A 42 25.34 -11.99 -21.23
N ARG A 43 25.59 -13.29 -21.25
CA ARG A 43 25.65 -14.10 -22.48
C ARG A 43 24.30 -14.61 -22.97
N GLY A 44 23.22 -14.33 -22.24
CA GLY A 44 21.87 -14.79 -22.56
C GLY A 44 21.55 -16.20 -22.09
N ASP A 45 22.41 -16.81 -21.25
CA ASP A 45 22.11 -18.11 -20.65
C ASP A 45 21.01 -17.97 -19.60
N VAL A 46 20.05 -18.89 -19.62
CA VAL A 46 18.93 -18.95 -18.67
C VAL A 46 19.11 -20.17 -17.77
N PRO A 47 19.93 -20.08 -16.71
CA PRO A 47 20.17 -21.21 -15.82
C PRO A 47 18.90 -21.54 -15.03
N LEU A 48 18.48 -22.81 -15.10
CA LEU A 48 17.33 -23.32 -14.34
C LEU A 48 17.75 -23.93 -12.98
N LEU A 49 19.05 -24.07 -12.76
CA LEU A 49 19.67 -24.64 -11.57
C LEU A 49 20.48 -23.57 -10.82
N PRO A 50 20.61 -23.68 -9.48
CA PRO A 50 21.34 -22.71 -8.68
C PRO A 50 22.84 -22.74 -8.97
N GLY A 51 23.45 -21.56 -9.04
CA GLY A 51 24.89 -21.34 -9.20
C GLY A 51 25.64 -21.32 -7.87
N ALA A 52 26.97 -21.36 -7.94
CA ALA A 52 27.85 -21.37 -6.77
C ALA A 52 27.98 -20.00 -6.09
N GLU A 53 27.65 -18.91 -6.79
CA GLU A 53 27.89 -17.52 -6.36
C GLU A 53 26.74 -16.93 -5.53
N ALA A 54 25.73 -17.73 -5.16
CA ALA A 54 24.55 -17.27 -4.43
C ALA A 54 24.89 -16.47 -3.16
N ALA A 55 25.74 -17.04 -2.29
CA ALA A 55 26.10 -16.42 -1.01
C ALA A 55 26.89 -15.11 -1.20
N ALA A 56 27.80 -15.08 -2.19
CA ALA A 56 28.59 -13.90 -2.51
C ALA A 56 27.71 -12.78 -3.08
N ASN A 57 26.80 -13.11 -4.01
CA ASN A 57 25.87 -12.17 -4.62
C ASN A 57 24.93 -11.55 -3.58
N TYR A 58 24.28 -12.36 -2.75
CA TYR A 58 23.38 -11.83 -1.72
C TYR A 58 24.13 -11.04 -0.64
N GLY A 59 25.30 -11.51 -0.19
CA GLY A 59 26.13 -10.79 0.79
C GLY A 59 26.64 -9.45 0.27
N ALA A 60 27.05 -9.39 -1.00
CA ALA A 60 27.48 -8.16 -1.66
C ALA A 60 26.32 -7.15 -1.79
N VAL A 61 25.16 -7.60 -2.29
CA VAL A 61 23.99 -6.73 -2.45
C VAL A 61 23.45 -6.23 -1.11
N TRP A 62 23.46 -7.07 -0.08
CA TRP A 62 22.96 -6.73 1.26
C TRP A 62 23.80 -5.67 1.96
N ASN A 63 25.14 -5.77 1.90
CA ASN A 63 26.06 -4.93 2.67
C ASN A 63 26.73 -3.82 1.86
N GLN A 64 27.06 -4.08 0.59
CA GLN A 64 27.85 -3.16 -0.25
C GLN A 64 26.99 -2.49 -1.32
N GLY A 65 25.80 -3.03 -1.59
CA GLY A 65 24.96 -2.58 -2.69
C GLY A 65 25.56 -2.92 -4.05
N ASN A 66 24.88 -2.51 -5.12
CA ASN A 66 25.43 -2.69 -6.45
C ASN A 66 26.42 -1.54 -6.75
N LYS A 67 27.70 -1.87 -6.99
CA LYS A 67 28.75 -0.90 -7.34
C LYS A 67 28.43 -0.07 -8.58
N GLN A 68 27.54 -0.56 -9.46
CA GLN A 68 27.08 0.14 -10.66
C GLN A 68 25.90 1.10 -10.39
N ARG A 69 25.21 0.99 -9.25
CA ARG A 69 24.02 1.80 -8.88
C ARG A 69 24.24 2.49 -7.53
N ALA A 70 25.14 3.48 -7.53
CA ALA A 70 25.42 4.36 -6.40
C ALA A 70 25.96 3.70 -5.10
N GLY A 71 26.17 2.38 -5.07
CA GLY A 71 26.76 1.68 -3.92
C GLY A 71 25.91 1.71 -2.65
N VAL A 72 24.60 1.96 -2.74
CA VAL A 72 23.71 1.97 -1.58
C VAL A 72 23.33 0.52 -1.22
N PRO A 73 23.56 0.08 0.03
CA PRO A 73 23.20 -1.27 0.45
C PRO A 73 21.68 -1.50 0.39
N VAL A 74 21.27 -2.70 -0.07
CA VAL A 74 19.85 -3.05 -0.14
C VAL A 74 19.21 -3.08 1.24
N SER A 75 19.96 -3.44 2.29
CA SER A 75 19.50 -3.38 3.68
C SER A 75 18.98 -1.98 4.05
N THR A 76 19.72 -0.93 3.73
CA THR A 76 19.32 0.47 3.97
C THR A 76 18.09 0.85 3.12
N MET A 77 18.05 0.46 1.85
CA MET A 77 16.91 0.73 0.98
C MET A 77 15.63 0.07 1.50
N MET A 78 15.73 -1.19 1.95
CA MET A 78 14.63 -1.93 2.56
C MET A 78 14.18 -1.30 3.86
N PHE A 79 15.12 -0.87 4.72
CA PHE A 79 14.80 -0.22 5.98
C PHE A 79 14.09 1.12 5.78
N ASN A 80 14.60 1.97 4.89
CA ASN A 80 13.95 3.23 4.52
C ASN A 80 12.55 2.98 3.96
N SER A 81 12.40 1.98 3.08
CA SER A 81 11.10 1.61 2.51
C SER A 81 10.13 1.09 3.56
N ALA A 82 10.60 0.28 4.51
CA ALA A 82 9.79 -0.24 5.61
C ALA A 82 9.29 0.89 6.52
N ILE A 83 10.17 1.81 6.93
CA ILE A 83 9.80 2.98 7.73
C ILE A 83 8.75 3.81 7.00
N MET A 84 8.99 4.14 5.73
CA MET A 84 8.04 4.94 4.94
C MET A 84 6.70 4.22 4.80
N ALA A 85 6.69 2.95 4.43
CA ALA A 85 5.47 2.17 4.26
C ALA A 85 4.64 2.13 5.54
N LEU A 86 5.27 1.92 6.70
CA LEU A 86 4.58 1.92 8.00
C LEU A 86 4.01 3.31 8.31
N LEU A 87 4.82 4.36 8.22
CA LEU A 87 4.38 5.73 8.54
C LEU A 87 3.27 6.22 7.61
N ILE A 88 3.37 5.94 6.31
CA ILE A 88 2.32 6.27 5.34
C ILE A 88 1.05 5.48 5.66
N THR A 89 1.15 4.19 5.96
CA THR A 89 -0.02 3.35 6.23
C THR A 89 -0.75 3.79 7.50
N PHE A 90 -0.03 3.96 8.61
CA PHE A 90 -0.63 4.41 9.87
C PHE A 90 -1.17 5.83 9.76
N GLY A 91 -0.42 6.75 9.14
CA GLY A 91 -0.87 8.12 8.92
C GLY A 91 -2.12 8.18 8.04
N LYS A 92 -2.14 7.40 6.96
CA LYS A 92 -3.29 7.28 6.05
C LYS A 92 -4.53 6.77 6.76
N ILE A 93 -4.42 5.69 7.53
CA ILE A 93 -5.53 5.13 8.30
C ILE A 93 -6.02 6.14 9.35
N ALA A 94 -5.11 6.75 10.11
CA ALA A 94 -5.48 7.70 11.16
C ALA A 94 -6.26 8.91 10.60
N ILE A 95 -5.74 9.54 9.55
CA ILE A 95 -6.38 10.72 8.93
C ILE A 95 -7.72 10.34 8.29
N SER A 96 -7.76 9.23 7.56
CA SER A 96 -8.96 8.83 6.83
C SER A 96 -10.11 8.42 7.75
N ILE A 97 -9.84 7.70 8.83
CA ILE A 97 -10.85 7.34 9.83
C ILE A 97 -11.42 8.59 10.51
N ILE A 98 -10.57 9.52 10.93
CA ILE A 98 -11.02 10.76 11.58
C ILE A 98 -11.85 11.60 10.59
N SER A 99 -11.40 11.72 9.34
CA SER A 99 -12.12 12.45 8.30
C SER A 99 -13.48 11.81 7.98
N ALA A 100 -13.51 10.49 7.82
CA ALA A 100 -14.75 9.74 7.59
C ALA A 100 -15.72 9.86 8.77
N TYR A 101 -15.20 9.81 10.00
CA TYR A 101 -15.99 9.94 11.22
C TYR A 101 -16.65 11.31 11.32
N ALA A 102 -15.90 12.37 11.03
CA ALA A 102 -16.41 13.74 10.96
C ALA A 102 -17.51 13.90 9.91
N VAL A 103 -17.30 13.36 8.70
CA VAL A 103 -18.28 13.49 7.61
C VAL A 103 -19.53 12.64 7.85
N ALA A 104 -19.39 11.43 8.39
CA ALA A 104 -20.52 10.52 8.61
C ALA A 104 -21.42 10.98 9.78
N PHE A 105 -20.84 11.26 10.95
CA PHE A 105 -21.63 11.43 12.18
C PHE A 105 -21.90 12.89 12.59
N PHE A 106 -21.22 13.89 12.01
CA PHE A 106 -21.41 15.30 12.42
C PHE A 106 -22.10 16.16 11.36
N SER A 107 -23.11 16.92 11.79
CA SER A 107 -23.83 17.90 10.98
C SER A 107 -23.29 19.31 11.12
N PHE A 108 -22.40 19.70 10.22
CA PHE A 108 -21.89 21.07 10.09
C PHE A 108 -22.16 21.65 8.69
N PRO A 109 -22.32 22.99 8.56
CA PRO A 109 -22.52 23.63 7.26
C PRO A 109 -21.30 23.41 6.36
N GLY A 110 -21.52 22.96 5.12
CA GLY A 110 -20.44 22.68 4.16
C GLY A 110 -19.93 21.23 4.13
N ARG A 111 -20.49 20.31 4.93
CA ARG A 111 -20.12 18.88 4.94
C ARG A 111 -20.09 18.26 3.54
N MET A 112 -21.08 18.56 2.71
CA MET A 112 -21.17 18.02 1.35
C MET A 112 -20.10 18.63 0.41
N LEU A 113 -19.69 19.88 0.63
CA LEU A 113 -18.62 20.52 -0.13
C LEU A 113 -17.28 19.81 0.11
N PHE A 114 -16.92 19.58 1.38
CA PHE A 114 -15.69 18.85 1.73
C PHE A 114 -15.72 17.42 1.19
N PHE A 115 -16.88 16.77 1.25
CA PHE A 115 -17.04 15.43 0.68
C PHE A 115 -16.83 15.40 -0.84
N TRP A 116 -17.40 16.35 -1.58
CA TRP A 116 -17.17 16.46 -3.03
C TRP A 116 -15.74 16.87 -3.38
N ALA A 117 -15.10 17.70 -2.56
CA ALA A 117 -13.68 18.06 -2.75
C ALA A 117 -12.79 16.82 -2.70
N ILE A 118 -13.04 15.90 -1.77
CA ILE A 118 -12.35 14.60 -1.69
C ILE A 118 -12.53 13.80 -3.00
N PHE A 119 -13.74 13.77 -3.57
CA PHE A 119 -14.00 13.10 -4.85
C PHE A 119 -13.25 13.73 -6.03
N ILE A 120 -13.23 15.07 -6.10
CA ILE A 120 -12.52 15.79 -7.17
C ILE A 120 -11.03 15.41 -7.18
N THR A 121 -10.41 15.24 -6.01
CA THR A 121 -8.99 14.82 -5.93
C THR A 121 -8.73 13.41 -6.46
N LEU A 122 -9.74 12.53 -6.50
CA LEU A 122 -9.63 11.19 -7.09
C LEU A 122 -9.76 11.19 -8.61
N MET A 123 -10.47 12.18 -9.17
CA MET A 123 -10.65 12.27 -10.62
C MET A 123 -9.42 12.82 -11.34
N LEU A 124 -8.52 13.47 -10.60
CA LEU A 124 -7.29 14.01 -11.18
C LEU A 124 -6.29 12.86 -11.41
N PRO A 125 -5.86 12.62 -12.67
CA PRO A 125 -4.88 11.60 -12.97
C PRO A 125 -3.56 11.87 -12.26
N VAL A 126 -2.82 10.79 -11.98
CA VAL A 126 -1.58 10.86 -11.19
C VAL A 126 -0.57 11.78 -11.87
N GLU A 127 -0.50 11.73 -13.19
CA GLU A 127 0.41 12.49 -14.04
C GLU A 127 0.27 14.01 -13.85
N VAL A 128 -0.96 14.50 -13.66
CA VAL A 128 -1.23 15.95 -13.49
C VAL A 128 -0.96 16.42 -12.06
N ARG A 129 -0.89 15.50 -11.10
CA ARG A 129 -0.65 15.79 -9.68
C ARG A 129 0.82 15.88 -9.29
N ILE A 130 1.71 15.29 -10.08
CA ILE A 130 3.13 15.18 -9.76
C ILE A 130 3.76 16.56 -9.57
N PHE A 131 3.65 17.44 -10.58
CA PHE A 131 4.29 18.76 -10.54
C PHE A 131 3.80 19.63 -9.38
N PRO A 132 2.48 19.81 -9.15
CA PRO A 132 2.02 20.62 -8.03
C PRO A 132 2.43 20.06 -6.67
N THR A 133 2.42 18.74 -6.51
CA THR A 133 2.80 18.10 -5.25
C THR A 133 4.29 18.29 -4.96
N PHE A 134 5.14 18.11 -5.97
CA PHE A 134 6.58 18.37 -5.85
C PHE A 134 6.86 19.84 -5.51
N GLN A 135 6.18 20.77 -6.19
CA GLN A 135 6.35 22.20 -5.93
C GLN A 135 6.02 22.55 -4.47
N VAL A 136 4.91 22.04 -3.92
CA VAL A 136 4.54 22.25 -2.52
C VAL A 136 5.60 21.68 -1.57
N VAL A 137 6.10 20.47 -1.82
CA VAL A 137 7.16 19.85 -1.00
C VAL A 137 8.45 20.67 -1.07
N SER A 138 8.77 21.23 -2.24
CA SER A 138 9.91 22.10 -2.46
C SER A 138 9.78 23.42 -1.72
N ASP A 139 8.64 24.09 -1.85
CA ASP A 139 8.35 25.37 -1.20
C ASP A 139 8.35 25.24 0.33
N LEU A 140 7.96 24.08 0.85
CA LEU A 140 8.03 23.74 2.28
C LEU A 140 9.45 23.34 2.75
N GLY A 141 10.43 23.26 1.84
CA GLY A 141 11.81 22.86 2.17
C GLY A 141 11.95 21.39 2.60
N LEU A 142 10.98 20.54 2.22
CA LEU A 142 10.92 19.13 2.63
C LEU A 142 11.57 18.18 1.62
N VAL A 143 12.21 18.70 0.58
CA VAL A 143 12.89 17.90 -0.45
C VAL A 143 13.95 17.01 0.19
N ASN A 144 14.09 15.78 -0.32
CA ASN A 144 15.06 14.79 0.17
C ASN A 144 14.90 14.44 1.66
N SER A 145 13.67 14.45 2.18
CA SER A 145 13.35 14.10 3.57
C SER A 145 12.21 13.09 3.66
N TYR A 146 12.16 12.32 4.74
CA TYR A 146 11.04 11.43 5.02
C TYR A 146 9.70 12.18 5.07
N ALA A 147 9.68 13.39 5.64
CA ALA A 147 8.46 14.20 5.71
C ALA A 147 7.95 14.60 4.32
N GLY A 148 8.85 14.98 3.40
CA GLY A 148 8.50 15.31 2.01
C GLY A 148 7.93 14.13 1.23
N LEU A 149 8.32 12.90 1.58
CA LEU A 149 7.76 11.66 1.03
C LEU A 149 6.41 11.32 1.67
N ILE A 150 6.31 11.41 3.00
CA ILE A 150 5.17 10.88 3.77
C ILE A 150 3.96 11.82 3.76
N VAL A 151 4.16 13.12 3.98
CA VAL A 151 3.07 14.09 4.19
C VAL A 151 2.10 14.19 3.00
N PRO A 152 2.54 14.18 1.73
CA PRO A 152 1.61 14.17 0.61
C PRO A 152 0.82 12.85 0.49
N LEU A 153 1.40 11.75 0.99
CA LEU A 153 0.92 10.38 0.80
C LEU A 153 -0.10 9.91 1.85
N ILE A 154 -0.11 10.53 3.03
CA ILE A 154 -1.04 10.19 4.11
C ILE A 154 -2.47 10.68 3.83
N ALA A 155 -2.64 11.70 3.00
CA ALA A 155 -3.96 12.14 2.57
C ALA A 155 -4.49 11.18 1.47
N SER A 156 -5.46 10.34 1.81
CA SER A 156 -6.07 9.41 0.86
C SER A 156 -7.58 9.54 0.81
N ALA A 157 -8.05 10.11 -0.29
CA ALA A 157 -9.47 10.23 -0.57
C ALA A 157 -10.16 8.85 -0.63
N THR A 158 -9.55 7.85 -1.28
CA THR A 158 -10.10 6.49 -1.36
C THR A 158 -10.30 5.87 0.03
N ALA A 159 -9.31 5.97 0.91
CA ALA A 159 -9.42 5.44 2.27
C ALA A 159 -10.56 6.12 3.04
N THR A 160 -10.65 7.46 2.97
CA THR A 160 -11.73 8.22 3.60
C THR A 160 -13.10 7.82 3.07
N LEU A 161 -13.23 7.62 1.76
CA LEU A 161 -14.49 7.17 1.16
C LEU A 161 -14.88 5.77 1.65
N LEU A 162 -13.94 4.81 1.66
CA LEU A 162 -14.21 3.44 2.11
C LEU A 162 -14.65 3.42 3.58
N PHE A 163 -13.93 4.12 4.47
CA PHE A 163 -14.35 4.23 5.88
C PHE A 163 -15.70 4.90 6.04
N ARG A 164 -15.99 5.95 5.25
CA ARG A 164 -17.30 6.59 5.28
C ARG A 164 -18.41 5.65 4.84
N GLN A 165 -18.21 4.91 3.74
CA GLN A 165 -19.21 3.94 3.28
C GLN A 165 -19.50 2.89 4.34
N PHE A 166 -18.47 2.44 5.05
CA PHE A 166 -18.67 1.57 6.20
C PHE A 166 -19.40 2.27 7.36
N PHE A 167 -19.05 3.50 7.73
CA PHE A 167 -19.69 4.22 8.84
C PHE A 167 -21.17 4.48 8.58
N LEU A 168 -21.57 4.67 7.33
CA LEU A 168 -22.98 4.80 6.95
C LEU A 168 -23.77 3.49 7.09
N THR A 169 -23.11 2.33 7.26
CA THR A 169 -23.79 1.06 7.56
C THR A 169 -24.03 0.85 9.06
N ILE A 170 -23.43 1.68 9.92
CA ILE A 170 -23.64 1.62 11.37
C ILE A 170 -25.06 2.15 11.66
N PRO A 171 -25.94 1.37 12.29
CA PRO A 171 -27.31 1.79 12.58
C PRO A 171 -27.36 3.03 13.48
N ASP A 172 -28.29 3.95 13.19
CA ASP A 172 -28.49 5.18 13.99
C ASP A 172 -28.87 4.87 15.44
N GLU A 173 -29.50 3.70 15.70
CA GLU A 173 -29.84 3.21 17.04
C GLU A 173 -28.62 3.15 17.98
N LEU A 174 -27.44 2.79 17.45
CA LEU A 174 -26.21 2.75 18.25
C LEU A 174 -25.72 4.16 18.62
N VAL A 175 -25.96 5.13 17.75
CA VAL A 175 -25.63 6.54 17.99
C VAL A 175 -26.58 7.12 19.04
N GLU A 176 -27.87 6.79 18.96
CA GLU A 176 -28.87 7.22 19.93
C GLU A 176 -28.64 6.59 21.30
N ALA A 177 -28.37 5.28 21.37
CA ALA A 177 -28.03 4.58 22.60
C ALA A 177 -26.80 5.21 23.28
N ALA A 178 -25.73 5.49 22.52
CA ALA A 178 -24.55 6.15 23.04
C ALA A 178 -24.84 7.55 23.60
N LYS A 179 -25.75 8.32 22.98
CA LYS A 179 -26.18 9.62 23.49
C LYS A 179 -27.00 9.48 24.78
N MET A 180 -27.87 8.47 24.87
CA MET A 180 -28.64 8.17 26.08
C MET A 180 -27.73 7.77 27.26
N ASP A 181 -26.64 7.05 26.98
CA ASP A 181 -25.60 6.69 27.95
C ASP A 181 -24.65 7.86 28.30
N GLY A 182 -24.90 9.06 27.75
CA GLY A 182 -24.06 10.24 27.96
C GLY A 182 -22.66 10.13 27.36
N ALA A 183 -22.44 9.21 26.41
CA ALA A 183 -21.15 9.08 25.75
C ALA A 183 -20.92 10.27 24.80
N GLY A 184 -19.87 11.04 25.08
CA GLY A 184 -19.43 12.12 24.19
C GLY A 184 -18.85 11.57 22.87
N PRO A 185 -18.64 12.43 21.86
CA PRO A 185 -18.25 11.98 20.51
C PRO A 185 -16.91 11.23 20.45
N ILE A 186 -15.94 11.59 21.30
CA ILE A 186 -14.65 10.88 21.36
C ILE A 186 -14.81 9.49 21.99
N ARG A 187 -15.74 9.35 22.95
CA ARG A 187 -16.03 8.07 23.60
C ARG A 187 -16.74 7.13 22.63
N PHE A 188 -17.78 7.63 21.93
CA PHE A 188 -18.44 6.87 20.86
C PHE A 188 -17.46 6.42 19.77
N PHE A 189 -16.54 7.30 19.37
CA PHE A 189 -15.49 6.96 18.40
C PHE A 189 -14.62 5.80 18.87
N LYS A 190 -14.12 5.84 20.12
CA LYS A 190 -13.20 4.83 20.65
C LYS A 190 -13.88 3.52 21.02
N ASP A 191 -15.06 3.59 21.59
CA ASP A 191 -15.73 2.43 22.21
C ASP A 191 -16.64 1.69 21.22
N VAL A 192 -17.12 2.36 20.17
CA VAL A 192 -18.06 1.78 19.18
C VAL A 192 -17.46 1.79 17.77
N VAL A 193 -17.08 2.97 17.27
CA VAL A 193 -16.69 3.10 15.85
C VAL A 193 -15.37 2.39 15.56
N LEU A 194 -14.32 2.61 16.35
CA LEU A 194 -13.01 1.99 16.14
C LEU A 194 -13.06 0.44 16.19
N PRO A 195 -13.69 -0.21 17.19
CA PRO A 195 -13.78 -1.67 17.25
C PRO A 195 -14.58 -2.27 16.09
N LEU A 196 -15.71 -1.65 15.73
CA LEU A 196 -16.50 -2.09 14.57
C LEU A 196 -15.72 -1.94 13.26
N SER A 197 -14.83 -0.95 13.20
CA SER A 197 -13.97 -0.71 12.03
C SER A 197 -12.75 -1.61 11.98
N ALA A 198 -12.48 -2.46 12.97
CA ALA A 198 -11.25 -3.24 13.05
C ALA A 198 -11.02 -4.11 11.80
N THR A 199 -12.08 -4.69 11.23
CA THR A 199 -12.03 -5.44 9.96
C THR A 199 -11.70 -4.56 8.76
N ASN A 200 -12.23 -3.35 8.71
CA ASN A 200 -11.93 -2.35 7.67
C ASN A 200 -10.58 -1.64 7.88
N ILE A 201 -10.01 -1.70 9.08
CA ILE A 201 -8.64 -1.27 9.38
C ILE A 201 -7.64 -2.36 8.95
N ALA A 202 -8.01 -3.63 9.15
CA ALA A 202 -7.18 -4.76 8.76
C ALA A 202 -7.02 -4.89 7.24
N ALA A 203 -8.06 -4.56 6.45
CA ALA A 203 -8.00 -4.72 5.00
C ALA A 203 -6.94 -3.80 4.31
N PRO A 204 -6.83 -2.49 4.63
CA PRO A 204 -5.75 -1.64 4.15
C PRO A 204 -4.36 -2.03 4.68
N MET A 205 -4.25 -2.55 5.91
CA MET A 205 -2.97 -3.09 6.41
C MET A 205 -2.52 -4.31 5.58
N GLY A 206 -3.45 -5.16 5.16
CA GLY A 206 -3.16 -6.25 4.22
C GLY A 206 -2.86 -5.77 2.80
N MET A 207 -3.56 -4.73 2.32
CA MET A 207 -3.37 -4.15 0.98
C MET A 207 -2.09 -3.32 0.84
N ALA A 208 -1.58 -2.76 1.94
CA ALA A 208 -0.23 -2.17 1.98
C ALA A 208 0.86 -3.22 1.63
N GLY A 209 0.55 -4.52 1.79
CA GLY A 209 1.40 -5.62 1.34
C GLY A 209 1.17 -6.08 -0.11
N SER A 210 -0.02 -5.84 -0.70
CA SER A 210 -0.38 -6.40 -2.01
C SER A 210 -0.02 -5.51 -3.20
N ASN A 211 0.08 -4.19 -3.02
CA ASN A 211 0.58 -3.32 -4.08
C ASN A 211 1.39 -2.10 -3.59
N PRO A 212 2.43 -2.30 -2.75
CA PRO A 212 3.36 -1.21 -2.45
C PRO A 212 4.06 -0.74 -3.73
N ARG A 213 4.20 -1.58 -4.77
CA ARG A 213 4.96 -1.25 -5.97
C ARG A 213 4.30 -0.20 -6.88
N ALA A 214 2.97 -0.20 -7.09
CA ALA A 214 2.36 0.81 -7.95
C ALA A 214 2.36 2.21 -7.30
N ASP A 215 2.07 2.28 -6.01
CA ASP A 215 2.11 3.53 -5.24
C ASP A 215 3.56 3.97 -4.98
N PHE A 216 4.48 3.05 -4.67
CA PHE A 216 5.90 3.37 -4.43
C PHE A 216 6.65 3.69 -5.73
N ILE A 217 6.41 3.01 -6.85
CA ILE A 217 7.07 3.36 -8.12
C ILE A 217 6.54 4.70 -8.63
N SER A 218 5.22 4.94 -8.57
CA SER A 218 4.68 6.26 -8.95
C SER A 218 5.19 7.37 -8.03
N HIS A 219 5.38 7.14 -6.73
CA HIS A 219 5.86 8.16 -5.78
C HIS A 219 7.39 8.28 -5.68
N VAL A 220 8.16 7.22 -5.93
CA VAL A 220 9.63 7.29 -6.02
C VAL A 220 10.07 8.02 -7.29
N ILE A 221 9.34 7.83 -8.41
CA ILE A 221 9.48 8.67 -9.61
C ILE A 221 9.12 10.14 -9.28
N LEU A 222 8.09 10.35 -8.46
CA LEU A 222 7.59 11.67 -8.01
C LEU A 222 8.61 12.49 -7.21
N ILE A 223 9.59 11.85 -6.56
CA ILE A 223 10.64 12.55 -5.78
C ILE A 223 12.03 12.47 -6.40
N LEU A 224 12.35 11.46 -7.21
CA LEU A 224 13.67 11.33 -7.82
C LEU A 224 13.80 12.00 -9.20
N GLY A 225 12.72 12.44 -9.83
CA GLY A 225 12.80 13.16 -11.12
C GLY A 225 13.54 12.37 -12.20
N VAL A 226 13.29 11.06 -12.28
CA VAL A 226 13.73 10.18 -13.38
C VAL A 226 12.50 9.59 -14.03
#